data_AF-A0A1R1YLD3-F1
#
_entry.id   AF-A0A1R1YLD3-F1
#
_cell.length_a   1.000
_cell.length_b   1.000
_cell.length_c   1.000
_cell.angle_alpha   90.00
_cell.angle_beta   90.00
_cell.angle_gamma   90.00
#
_symmetry.space_group_name_H-M   'P 1'
#
loop_
_entity.id
_entity.type
_entity.pdbx_description
1 polymer ?
#
loop_
_entity_poly.entity_id
_entity_poly.type
_entity_poly.pdbx_seq_one_letter_code
_entity_poly.pdbx_strand_id
1 'polypeptide(L)' 'MCKVCVAGLKVEKMYRLVVSSHGIDSERARKLIKTYQDFKDHKMLVDEQRGRFNSLEENLENHGKSYIDGQFGIF' A
#
# COMPACT_ATOMS: atom_id res chain seq x y z
N MET A 1 -9.19 3.74 -1.93
CA MET A 1 -7.78 3.90 -2.36
C MET A 1 -7.23 5.22 -1.82
N CYS A 2 -5.97 5.25 -1.35
CA CYS A 2 -5.38 6.47 -0.79
C CYS A 2 -5.03 7.50 -1.90
N LYS A 3 -5.15 8.81 -1.61
CA LYS A 3 -4.90 9.89 -2.60
C LYS A 3 -3.47 9.88 -3.12
N VAL A 4 -2.49 9.69 -2.24
CA VAL A 4 -1.07 9.57 -2.57
C VAL A 4 -0.82 8.34 -3.44
N CYS A 5 -1.53 7.23 -3.20
CA CYS A 5 -1.44 5.99 -3.97
C CYS A 5 -1.87 6.22 -5.42
N VAL A 6 -2.97 6.95 -5.62
CA VAL A 6 -3.48 7.28 -6.97
C VAL A 6 -2.49 8.20 -7.71
N ALA A 7 -2.01 9.25 -7.05
CA ALA A 7 -1.01 10.15 -7.64
C ALA A 7 0.33 9.45 -7.91
N GLY A 8 0.74 8.55 -7.02
CA GLY A 8 1.98 7.79 -7.09
C GLY A 8 2.05 6.84 -8.28
N LEU A 9 0.93 6.22 -8.68
CA LEU A 9 0.88 5.43 -9.93
C LEU A 9 1.21 6.28 -11.17
N LYS A 10 0.83 7.56 -11.17
CA LYS A 10 1.20 8.49 -12.23
C LYS A 10 2.69 8.83 -12.19
N VAL A 11 3.25 9.03 -10.99
CA VAL A 11 4.69 9.26 -10.76
C VAL A 11 5.51 8.05 -11.21
N GLU A 12 5.07 6.83 -10.90
CA GLU A 12 5.74 5.59 -11.33
C GLU A 12 5.83 5.49 -12.85
N LYS A 13 4.74 5.79 -13.57
CA LYS A 13 4.75 5.83 -15.04
C LYS A 13 5.75 6.84 -15.58
N MET A 14 5.78 8.05 -15.01
CA MET A 14 6.75 9.08 -15.42
C MET A 14 8.19 8.64 -15.13
N TYR A 15 8.44 8.06 -13.96
CA TYR A 15 9.76 7.56 -13.57
C TYR A 15 10.26 6.51 -14.55
N ARG A 16 9.42 5.54 -14.94
CA ARG A 16 9.79 4.50 -15.92
C ARG A 16 10.19 5.10 -17.27
N LEU A 17 9.42 6.08 -17.77
CA LEU A 17 9.76 6.78 -19.02
C LEU A 17 11.11 7.49 -18.92
N VAL A 18 11.34 8.19 -17.81
CA VAL A 18 12.58 8.94 -17.56
C VAL A 18 13.79 8.00 -17.46
N VAL A 19 13.69 6.87 -16.76
CA VAL A 19 14.80 5.91 -16.65
C VAL A 19 15.10 5.22 -18.00
N SER A 20 14.11 5.03 -18.85
CA SER A 20 14.31 4.39 -20.17
C SER A 20 14.95 5.30 -21.22
N SER A 21 14.89 6.62 -21.05
CA SER A 21 15.53 7.59 -21.97
C SER A 21 17.00 7.83 -21.63
N HIS A 22 17.88 7.74 -22.62
CA HIS A 22 19.32 8.00 -22.46
C HIS A 22 19.60 9.50 -22.28
N GLY A 23 20.48 9.86 -21.33
CA GLY A 23 20.99 11.23 -21.17
C GLY A 23 20.34 12.09 -20.09
N ILE A 24 19.83 11.50 -19.00
CA ILE A 24 19.05 12.26 -18.01
C ILE A 24 19.84 12.50 -16.73
N ASP A 25 20.41 13.69 -16.66
CA ASP A 25 20.78 14.38 -15.43
C ASP A 25 20.18 15.80 -15.45
N SER A 26 18.84 15.88 -15.54
CA SER A 26 18.13 17.14 -15.35
C SER A 26 17.58 17.22 -13.94
N GLU A 27 17.60 18.41 -13.33
CA GLU A 27 17.04 18.63 -11.98
C GLU A 27 15.58 18.15 -11.86
N ARG A 28 14.81 18.22 -12.96
CA ARG A 28 13.43 17.70 -13.02
C ARG A 28 13.38 16.18 -12.87
N ALA A 29 14.30 15.46 -13.51
CA ALA A 29 14.40 14.02 -13.36
C ALA A 29 14.89 13.63 -11.96
N ARG A 30 15.86 14.37 -11.40
CA ARG A 30 16.32 14.15 -10.02
C ARG A 30 15.19 14.31 -9.00
N LYS A 31 14.38 15.36 -9.13
CA LYS A 31 13.17 15.56 -8.32
C LYS A 31 12.17 14.41 -8.49
N LEU A 32 11.94 13.97 -9.73
CA LEU A 32 11.04 12.85 -10.01
C LEU A 32 11.52 11.53 -9.39
N ILE A 33 12.83 11.22 -9.46
CA ILE A 33 13.43 10.04 -8.82
C ILE A 33 13.18 10.07 -7.32
N LYS A 34 13.41 11.23 -6.66
CA LYS A 34 13.14 11.39 -5.23
C LYS A 34 11.67 11.18 -4.91
N THR A 35 10.76 11.84 -5.64
CA THR A 35 9.30 11.69 -5.42
C THR A 35 8.84 10.25 -5.65
N TYR A 36 9.44 9.53 -6.60
CA TYR A 36 9.15 8.12 -6.81
C TYR A 36 9.61 7.25 -5.63
N GLN A 37 10.76 7.54 -5.04
CA GLN A 37 11.23 6.84 -3.85
C GLN A 37 10.32 7.12 -2.64
N ASP A 38 9.96 8.39 -2.40
CA ASP A 38 9.01 8.77 -1.35
C ASP A 38 7.65 8.05 -1.53
N PHE A 39 7.20 7.88 -2.78
CA PHE A 39 6.00 7.12 -3.11
C PHE A 39 6.13 5.63 -2.76
N LYS A 40 7.27 5.00 -3.07
CA LYS A 40 7.52 3.59 -2.73
C LYS A 40 7.43 3.36 -1.22
N ASP A 41 8.05 4.25 -0.45
CA ASP A 41 8.07 4.15 1.01
C ASP A 41 6.65 4.34 1.57
N HIS A 42 5.89 5.31 1.05
CA HIS A 42 4.49 5.49 1.41
C HIS A 42 3.64 4.25 1.09
N LYS A 43 3.81 3.67 -0.11
CA LYS A 43 3.07 2.49 -0.53
C LYS A 43 3.33 1.29 0.39
N MET A 44 4.58 1.06 0.75
CA MET A 44 4.97 0.00 1.70
C MET A 44 4.25 0.15 3.05
N LEU A 45 4.23 1.36 3.62
CA LEU A 45 3.55 1.63 4.90
C LEU A 45 2.03 1.43 4.80
N VAL A 46 1.42 1.84 3.69
CA VAL A 46 -0.01 1.62 3.45
C VAL A 46 -0.34 0.14 3.31
N ASP A 47 0.49 -0.62 2.60
CA ASP A 47 0.30 -2.06 2.43
C ASP A 47 0.47 -2.81 3.77
N GLU A 48 1.43 -2.40 4.60
CA GLU A 48 1.59 -2.94 5.96
C GLU A 48 0.37 -2.63 6.84
N GLN A 49 -0.11 -1.39 6.84
CA GLN A 49 -1.31 -1.01 7.59
C GLN A 49 -2.52 -1.82 7.13
N ARG A 50 -2.71 -1.99 5.83
CA ARG A 50 -3.78 -2.83 5.29
C ARG A 50 -3.66 -4.27 5.78
N GLY A 51 -2.46 -4.84 5.77
CA GLY A 51 -2.23 -6.20 6.30
C GLY A 51 -2.63 -6.33 7.77
N ARG A 52 -2.24 -5.35 8.60
CA ARG A 52 -2.63 -5.31 10.01
C ARG A 52 -4.15 -5.20 10.21
N PHE A 53 -4.82 -4.36 9.42
CA PHE A 53 -6.29 -4.24 9.47
C PHE A 53 -6.99 -5.53 9.06
N ASN A 54 -6.56 -6.17 7.98
CA ASN A 54 -7.14 -7.44 7.53
C ASN A 54 -6.95 -8.55 8.58
N SER A 55 -5.77 -8.63 9.21
CA SER A 55 -5.53 -9.59 10.28
C SER A 55 -6.39 -9.32 11.52
N LEU A 56 -6.62 -8.05 11.85
CA LEU A 56 -7.53 -7.69 12.95
C LEU A 56 -8.98 -8.07 12.61
N GLU A 57 -9.44 -7.80 11.40
CA GLU A 57 -10.77 -8.17 10.90
C GLU A 57 -10.99 -9.69 10.98
N GLU A 58 -10.03 -10.49 10.50
CA GLU A 58 -10.07 -11.95 10.58
C GLU A 58 -10.11 -12.45 12.04
N ASN A 59 -9.28 -11.88 12.92
CA ASN A 59 -9.29 -12.25 14.34
C ASN A 59 -10.64 -11.95 15.00
N LEU A 60 -11.26 -10.82 14.68
CA LEU A 60 -12.58 -10.44 15.19
C LEU A 60 -13.67 -11.38 14.66
N GLU A 61 -13.63 -11.74 13.36
CA GLU A 61 -14.55 -12.72 12.80
C GLU A 61 -14.43 -14.09 13.47
N ASN A 62 -13.21 -14.56 13.69
CA ASN A 62 -12.95 -15.85 14.35
C ASN A 62 -13.41 -15.85 15.81
N HIS A 63 -13.18 -14.76 16.55
CA HIS A 63 -13.67 -14.62 17.93
C HIS A 63 -15.20 -14.50 17.98
N GLY A 64 -15.83 -13.86 16.99
CA GLY A 64 -17.29 -13.81 16.86
C GLY A 64 -17.88 -15.21 16.64
N LYS A 65 -17.27 -16.02 15.77
CA LYS A 65 -17.69 -17.41 15.52
C LYS A 65 -17.54 -18.29 16.75
N SER A 66 -16.40 -18.22 17.46
CA SER A 66 -16.20 -19.01 18.68
C SER A 66 -17.17 -18.63 19.81
N TYR A 67 -17.53 -17.35 19.93
CA TYR A 67 -18.53 -16.88 20.89
C TYR A 67 -19.93 -17.47 20.59
N ILE A 68 -20.33 -17.49 19.32
CA ILE A 68 -21.61 -18.07 18.90
C ILE A 68 -21.62 -19.59 19.12
N ASP A 69 -20.55 -20.30 18.76
CA ASP A 69 -20.45 -21.75 18.96
C ASP A 69 -20.42 -22.15 20.46
N GLY A 70 -19.78 -21.33 21.31
CA GLY A 70 -19.75 -21.55 22.76
C GLY A 70 -21.06 -21.17 23.47
N GLN A 71 -21.83 -20.24 22.92
CA GLN A 71 -23.09 -19.77 23.50
C GLN A 71 -24.30 -20.58 23.04
N PHE A 72 -24.27 -21.14 21.82
CA PHE A 72 -25.26 -22.06 21.28
C PHE A 72 -24.82 -23.52 21.34
N GLY A 73 -23.84 -23.84 22.21
CA GLY A 73 -23.36 -25.19 22.48
C GLY A 73 -24.50 -26.21 22.42
N ILE A 74 -24.50 -26.92 21.30
CA ILE A 74 -25.45 -27.96 20.93
C ILE A 74 -25.43 -29.01 22.04
N PHE A 75 -26.60 -29.26 22.64
CA PHE A 75 -26.89 -30.48 23.40
C PHE A 75 -26.63 -31.73 22.56
#